data_AF-E9I0Q9-F1
#
_entry.id   AF-E9I0Q9-F1
#
_cell.length_a   1.000
_cell.length_b   1.000
_cell.length_c   1.000
_cell.angle_alpha   90.00
_cell.angle_beta   90.00
_cell.angle_gamma   90.00
#
_symmetry.space_group_name_H-M   'P 1'
#
loop_
_entity.id
_entity.type
_entity.pdbx_description
1 polymer ?
#
loop_
_entity_poly.entity_id
_entity_poly.type
_entity_poly.pdbx_seq_one_letter_code
_entity_poly.pdbx_strand_id
1 'polypeptide(L)'
;MPAMAYIEDSATRITLATKQPLGVASLSSGQLEVMLDRRLNQDDNRGVGQGVLDNVIPTLNSFRLLVEPRIASCKGSHGGRRPDGYPSLSAHRSLHGLLYPVHQLVADNQDDSPEKLHDNFKPALSPSGSDIHVVNLRTGTQLPDNQAVEPSSSSVSLVLHRLGFDCCFPPSGLVVSNSEGEFSLDRLFPDYFGNRVRSMSLTSLQHQGPDIEKSFTIALRPMEIYTFELQP
;
A
#
# COMPACT_ATOMS: atom_id res chain seq x y z
N MET A 1 -14.00 0.05 9.13
CA MET A 1 -13.06 -0.77 8.34
C MET A 1 -12.58 0.01 7.13
N PRO A 2 -11.48 0.76 7.23
CA PRO A 2 -10.94 1.52 6.10
C PRO A 2 -10.32 0.62 5.02
N ALA A 3 -9.77 -0.53 5.40
CA ALA A 3 -9.02 -1.40 4.48
C ALA A 3 -9.21 -2.89 4.76
N MET A 4 -9.17 -3.33 6.02
CA MET A 4 -9.36 -4.73 6.38
C MET A 4 -9.77 -4.92 7.84
N ALA A 5 -10.32 -6.10 8.15
CA ALA A 5 -10.55 -6.60 9.49
C ALA A 5 -10.35 -8.12 9.50
N TYR A 6 -9.99 -8.70 10.65
CA TYR A 6 -9.85 -10.14 10.79
C TYR A 6 -10.31 -10.62 12.17
N ILE A 7 -10.65 -11.91 12.23
CA ILE A 7 -10.87 -12.67 13.46
C ILE A 7 -10.01 -13.93 13.40
N GLU A 8 -9.58 -14.43 14.56
CA GLU A 8 -8.73 -15.61 14.63
C GLU A 8 -8.90 -16.40 15.91
N ASP A 9 -8.46 -17.65 15.88
CA ASP A 9 -8.33 -18.53 17.04
C ASP A 9 -6.90 -19.13 17.11
N SER A 10 -6.74 -20.26 17.79
CA SER A 10 -5.46 -20.96 17.91
C SER A 10 -5.00 -21.66 16.62
N ALA A 11 -5.88 -21.83 15.63
CA ALA A 11 -5.63 -22.64 14.44
C ALA A 11 -5.85 -21.88 13.12
N THR A 12 -6.75 -20.90 13.09
CA THR A 12 -7.20 -20.26 11.84
C THR A 12 -7.40 -18.76 12.02
N ARG A 13 -7.12 -17.99 10.96
CA ARG A 13 -7.50 -16.58 10.82
C ARG A 13 -8.40 -16.42 9.60
N ILE A 14 -9.44 -15.60 9.73
CA ILE A 14 -10.28 -15.14 8.63
C ILE A 14 -10.09 -13.63 8.51
N THR A 15 -9.56 -13.21 7.36
CA THR A 15 -9.31 -11.81 7.04
C THR A 15 -10.21 -11.35 5.91
N LEU A 16 -10.92 -10.24 6.10
CA LEU A 16 -11.71 -9.56 5.09
C LEU A 16 -11.04 -8.24 4.72
N ALA A 17 -10.55 -8.14 3.48
CA ALA A 17 -10.05 -6.90 2.89
C ALA A 17 -11.14 -6.22 2.06
N THR A 18 -11.13 -4.90 1.98
CA THR A 18 -12.11 -4.09 1.24
C THR A 18 -11.44 -3.00 0.42
N LYS A 19 -12.06 -2.65 -0.71
CA LYS A 19 -11.63 -1.54 -1.57
C LYS A 19 -12.18 -0.19 -1.08
N GLN A 20 -13.18 -0.22 -0.20
CA GLN A 20 -13.92 0.95 0.21
C GLN A 20 -14.12 0.98 1.74
N PRO A 21 -14.08 2.16 2.38
CA PRO A 21 -14.26 2.25 3.83
C PRO A 21 -15.72 1.96 4.23
N LEU A 22 -15.94 0.96 5.09
CA LEU A 22 -17.27 0.56 5.56
C LEU A 22 -17.29 0.31 7.07
N GLY A 23 -18.48 0.34 7.68
CA GLY A 23 -18.67 -0.10 9.07
C GLY A 23 -18.48 -1.62 9.20
N VAL A 24 -17.73 -2.08 10.20
CA VAL A 24 -17.54 -3.51 10.49
C VAL A 24 -17.69 -3.77 11.98
N ALA A 25 -18.20 -4.94 12.34
CA ALA A 25 -18.23 -5.42 13.71
C ALA A 25 -18.05 -6.95 13.78
N SER A 26 -17.72 -7.43 14.98
CA SER A 26 -17.81 -8.83 15.37
C SER A 26 -18.70 -8.89 16.61
N LEU A 27 -20.01 -9.07 16.41
CA LEU A 27 -21.00 -9.04 17.50
C LEU A 27 -21.12 -10.38 18.24
N SER A 28 -20.71 -11.47 17.60
CA SER A 28 -20.61 -12.79 18.20
C SER A 28 -19.30 -13.47 17.82
N SER A 29 -18.82 -14.38 18.68
CA SER A 29 -17.62 -15.17 18.41
C SER A 29 -17.74 -15.90 17.06
N GLY A 30 -16.72 -15.76 16.21
CA GLY A 30 -16.70 -16.38 14.89
C GLY A 30 -17.46 -15.61 13.80
N GLN A 31 -17.99 -14.42 14.10
CA GLN A 31 -18.71 -13.60 13.11
C GLN A 31 -17.94 -12.32 12.76
N LEU A 32 -18.04 -11.92 11.50
CA LEU A 32 -17.60 -10.62 11.01
C LEU A 32 -18.69 -10.08 10.08
N GLU A 33 -19.25 -8.93 10.42
CA GLU A 33 -20.35 -8.29 9.68
C GLU A 33 -19.92 -6.92 9.17
N VAL A 34 -20.33 -6.58 7.94
CA VAL A 34 -19.99 -5.32 7.28
C VAL A 34 -21.28 -4.64 6.80
N MET A 35 -21.45 -3.36 7.15
CA MET A 35 -22.53 -2.55 6.59
C MET A 35 -22.22 -2.17 5.14
N LEU A 36 -23.10 -2.53 4.21
CA LEU A 36 -22.86 -2.31 2.77
C LEU A 36 -23.43 -0.99 2.24
N ASP A 37 -24.54 -0.53 2.80
CA ASP A 37 -25.19 0.76 2.51
C ASP A 37 -26.18 1.09 3.64
N ARG A 38 -26.64 2.33 3.73
CA ARG A 38 -27.71 2.76 4.65
C ARG A 38 -28.68 3.70 3.93
N ARG A 39 -29.97 3.53 4.21
CA ARG A 39 -31.04 4.43 3.78
C ARG A 39 -31.85 4.86 4.99
N LEU A 40 -31.98 6.17 5.21
CA LEU A 40 -32.61 6.75 6.39
C LEU A 40 -33.54 7.88 5.99
N ASN A 41 -34.78 7.85 6.46
CA ASN A 41 -35.80 8.86 6.18
C ASN A 41 -35.80 10.04 7.17
N GLN A 42 -34.93 10.01 8.18
CA GLN A 42 -34.88 11.00 9.25
C GLN A 42 -33.48 11.62 9.36
N ASP A 43 -33.43 12.91 9.64
CA ASP A 43 -32.22 13.63 10.02
C ASP A 43 -31.79 13.26 11.45
N ASP A 44 -30.49 13.27 11.72
CA ASP A 44 -29.92 12.93 13.02
C ASP A 44 -29.65 14.16 13.92
N ASN A 45 -30.10 15.35 13.51
CA ASN A 45 -29.90 16.62 14.18
C ASN A 45 -28.41 16.93 14.47
N ARG A 46 -27.55 16.67 13.48
CA ARG A 46 -26.11 17.03 13.50
C ARG A 46 -25.73 18.11 12.49
N GLY A 47 -26.71 18.76 11.88
CA GLY A 47 -26.53 19.97 11.06
C GLY A 47 -26.64 19.75 9.55
N VAL A 48 -26.86 18.52 9.08
CA VAL A 48 -27.08 18.22 7.66
C VAL A 48 -28.51 18.59 7.23
N GLY A 49 -29.51 18.38 8.10
CA GLY A 49 -30.89 18.83 7.88
C GLY A 49 -31.70 17.94 6.93
N GLN A 50 -31.27 16.70 6.70
CA GLN A 50 -31.97 15.72 5.84
C GLN A 50 -31.58 14.28 6.20
N GLY A 51 -32.42 13.32 5.82
CA GLY A 51 -32.06 11.90 5.82
C GLY A 51 -31.11 11.51 4.67
N VAL A 52 -30.83 10.21 4.54
CA VAL A 52 -30.04 9.62 3.43
C VAL A 52 -30.99 8.82 2.54
N LEU A 53 -31.48 9.44 1.46
CA LEU A 53 -32.48 8.87 0.55
C LEU A 53 -32.06 8.86 -0.92
N ASP A 54 -30.82 9.24 -1.21
CA ASP A 54 -30.21 9.43 -2.52
C ASP A 54 -29.28 8.27 -2.92
N ASN A 55 -29.49 7.07 -2.37
CA ASN A 55 -28.74 5.87 -2.72
C ASN A 55 -28.79 5.61 -4.25
N VAL A 56 -27.62 5.40 -4.87
CA VAL A 56 -27.50 5.03 -6.29
C VAL A 56 -27.38 3.51 -6.41
N ILE A 57 -28.20 2.90 -7.27
CA ILE A 57 -28.23 1.45 -7.47
C ILE A 57 -27.78 1.13 -8.91
N PRO A 58 -26.76 0.25 -9.10
CA PRO A 58 -26.04 -0.50 -8.06
C PRO A 58 -24.83 0.27 -7.47
N THR A 59 -24.64 0.18 -6.14
CA THR A 59 -23.38 0.50 -5.47
C THR A 59 -22.51 -0.75 -5.39
N LEU A 60 -21.37 -0.75 -6.09
CA LEU A 60 -20.48 -1.92 -6.19
C LEU A 60 -19.45 -1.94 -5.08
N ASN A 61 -19.64 -2.83 -4.11
CA ASN A 61 -18.69 -3.10 -3.04
C ASN A 61 -17.75 -4.25 -3.44
N SER A 62 -16.44 -4.09 -3.24
CA SER A 62 -15.44 -5.11 -3.57
C SER A 62 -14.66 -5.56 -2.33
N PHE A 63 -14.51 -6.87 -2.18
CA PHE A 63 -13.87 -7.49 -1.03
C PHE A 63 -12.96 -8.64 -1.45
N ARG A 64 -12.02 -9.00 -0.58
CA ARG A 64 -11.31 -10.28 -0.63
C ARG A 64 -11.41 -10.96 0.73
N LEU A 65 -11.85 -12.21 0.73
CA LEU A 65 -11.88 -13.06 1.91
C LEU A 65 -10.69 -14.01 1.86
N LEU A 66 -9.89 -14.01 2.92
CA LEU A 66 -8.71 -14.86 3.05
C LEU A 66 -8.84 -15.70 4.32
N VAL A 67 -8.65 -17.01 4.19
CA VAL A 67 -8.65 -17.95 5.32
C VAL A 67 -7.26 -18.56 5.42
N GLU A 68 -6.63 -18.42 6.58
CA GLU A 68 -5.21 -18.74 6.77
C GLU A 68 -5.02 -19.68 7.96
N PRO A 69 -4.28 -20.79 7.78
CA PRO A 69 -3.89 -21.62 8.90
C PRO A 69 -2.79 -20.95 9.72
N ARG A 70 -2.86 -21.11 11.04
CA ARG A 70 -1.85 -20.65 11.99
C ARG A 70 -0.84 -21.77 12.25
N ILE A 71 0.43 -21.42 12.34
CA ILE A 71 1.48 -22.36 12.77
C ILE A 71 1.26 -22.73 14.25
N ALA A 72 1.03 -24.01 14.52
CA ALA A 72 0.69 -24.52 15.86
C ALA A 72 1.75 -24.24 16.94
N SER A 73 3.04 -24.21 16.57
CA SER A 73 4.15 -23.89 17.48
C SER A 73 4.35 -22.39 17.71
N CYS A 74 3.64 -21.53 16.98
CA CYS A 74 3.84 -20.10 17.02
C CYS A 74 3.16 -19.50 18.26
N LYS A 75 3.98 -19.06 19.21
CA LYS A 75 3.54 -18.34 20.42
C LYS A 75 3.16 -16.87 20.16
N GLY A 76 2.95 -16.45 18.90
CA GLY A 76 2.52 -15.08 18.59
C GLY A 76 1.24 -14.72 19.34
N SER A 77 1.04 -13.42 19.62
CA SER A 77 0.02 -12.67 20.41
C SER A 77 -0.93 -13.35 21.43
N HIS A 78 -1.21 -14.65 21.37
CA HIS A 78 -1.93 -15.46 22.36
C HIS A 78 -1.26 -15.51 23.73
N GLY A 79 0.01 -15.08 23.84
CA GLY A 79 0.78 -15.08 25.09
C GLY A 79 0.58 -13.86 25.99
N GLY A 80 -0.15 -12.82 25.58
CA GLY A 80 -0.50 -11.72 26.47
C GLY A 80 -0.74 -10.39 25.77
N ARG A 81 -1.87 -9.75 26.13
CA ARG A 81 -2.14 -8.30 26.30
C ARG A 81 -1.44 -7.29 25.37
N ARG A 82 -1.01 -7.66 24.17
CA ARG A 82 -0.56 -6.70 23.15
C ARG A 82 -1.81 -6.14 22.47
N PRO A 83 -2.02 -4.81 22.49
CA PRO A 83 -3.16 -4.19 21.81
C PRO A 83 -3.03 -4.25 20.28
N ASP A 84 -1.87 -4.66 19.76
CA ASP A 84 -1.53 -4.57 18.36
C ASP A 84 -1.74 -5.91 17.63
N GLY A 85 -2.48 -5.85 16.54
CA GLY A 85 -2.70 -6.95 15.60
C GLY A 85 -2.04 -6.65 14.26
N TYR A 86 -1.28 -7.61 13.72
CA TYR A 86 -0.66 -7.48 12.40
C TYR A 86 -1.31 -8.45 11.40
N PRO A 87 -1.67 -7.99 10.19
CA PRO A 87 -2.07 -8.87 9.10
C PRO A 87 -0.95 -9.85 8.72
N SER A 88 -1.30 -10.93 8.04
CA SER A 88 -0.28 -11.74 7.38
C SER A 88 0.27 -11.02 6.15
N LEU A 89 1.40 -11.51 5.62
CA LEU A 89 1.92 -11.01 4.35
C LEU A 89 0.95 -11.25 3.18
N SER A 90 0.26 -12.39 3.17
CA SER A 90 -0.77 -12.72 2.17
C SER A 90 -1.96 -11.79 2.23
N ALA A 91 -2.35 -11.37 3.44
CA ALA A 91 -3.44 -10.43 3.64
C ALA A 91 -3.08 -9.03 3.12
N HIS A 92 -1.85 -8.56 3.38
CA HIS A 92 -1.33 -7.32 2.77
C HIS A 92 -1.33 -7.40 1.24
N ARG A 93 -0.82 -8.48 0.66
CA ARG A 93 -0.81 -8.67 -0.81
C ARG A 93 -2.21 -8.73 -1.40
N SER A 94 -3.14 -9.37 -0.70
CA SER A 94 -4.55 -9.42 -1.08
C SER A 94 -5.18 -8.02 -1.10
N LEU A 95 -4.93 -7.23 -0.06
CA LEU A 95 -5.39 -5.85 0.01
C LEU A 95 -4.77 -4.96 -1.08
N HIS A 96 -3.45 -5.05 -1.30
CA HIS A 96 -2.77 -4.25 -2.29
C HIS A 96 -3.25 -4.56 -3.71
N GLY A 97 -3.50 -5.84 -4.03
CA GLY A 97 -4.09 -6.21 -5.32
C GLY A 97 -5.54 -5.72 -5.50
N LEU A 98 -6.21 -5.31 -4.42
CA LEU A 98 -7.55 -4.71 -4.45
C LEU A 98 -7.50 -3.18 -4.60
N LEU A 99 -6.56 -2.54 -3.90
CA LEU A 99 -6.38 -1.08 -3.90
C LEU A 99 -5.58 -0.56 -5.11
N TYR A 100 -4.62 -1.32 -5.59
CA TYR A 100 -3.70 -0.97 -6.68
C TYR A 100 -3.80 -2.00 -7.81
N PRO A 101 -4.92 -2.04 -8.55
CA PRO A 101 -5.09 -2.99 -9.65
C PRO A 101 -4.17 -2.66 -10.82
N VAL A 102 -3.91 -3.66 -11.67
CA VAL A 102 -3.23 -3.43 -12.95
C VAL A 102 -4.11 -2.58 -13.85
N HIS A 103 -3.57 -1.47 -14.36
CA HIS A 103 -4.25 -0.62 -15.33
C HIS A 103 -4.03 -1.17 -16.75
N GLN A 104 -5.12 -1.38 -17.47
CA GLN A 104 -5.10 -1.74 -18.88
C GLN A 104 -5.25 -0.46 -19.71
N LEU A 105 -4.25 -0.17 -20.54
CA LEU A 105 -4.26 0.95 -21.47
C LEU A 105 -4.50 0.39 -22.87
N VAL A 106 -5.52 0.89 -23.57
CA VAL A 106 -5.86 0.47 -24.93
C VAL A 106 -5.43 1.57 -25.87
N ALA A 107 -4.53 1.25 -26.81
CA ALA A 107 -4.10 2.18 -27.84
C ALA A 107 -5.20 2.38 -28.91
N ASP A 108 -5.40 3.61 -29.35
CA ASP A 108 -6.29 3.94 -30.47
C ASP A 108 -5.44 4.09 -31.75
N ASN A 109 -5.52 3.08 -32.63
CA ASN A 109 -4.57 2.87 -33.74
C ASN A 109 -4.86 3.73 -34.98
N GLN A 110 -5.22 5.00 -34.83
CA GLN A 110 -5.46 5.85 -36.02
C GLN A 110 -4.16 6.31 -36.70
N ASP A 111 -3.04 6.46 -35.96
CA ASP A 111 -1.76 6.95 -36.50
C ASP A 111 -0.50 6.22 -35.99
N ASP A 112 -0.63 5.26 -35.05
CA ASP A 112 0.51 4.55 -34.48
C ASP A 112 0.82 3.26 -35.25
N SER A 113 1.93 3.27 -35.99
CA SER A 113 2.51 2.04 -36.51
C SER A 113 2.95 1.14 -35.34
N PRO A 114 2.64 -0.17 -35.35
CA PRO A 114 2.99 -1.10 -34.27
C PRO A 114 4.50 -1.20 -34.01
N GLU A 115 5.33 -0.66 -34.90
CA GLU A 115 6.80 -0.61 -34.78
C GLU A 115 7.32 0.41 -33.72
N LYS A 116 6.47 1.30 -33.18
CA LYS A 116 6.88 2.31 -32.18
C LYS A 116 6.72 1.88 -30.72
N LEU A 117 6.04 0.77 -30.45
CA LEU A 117 5.81 0.29 -29.09
C LEU A 117 6.88 -0.72 -28.71
N HIS A 118 7.52 -0.51 -27.57
CA HIS A 118 8.40 -1.52 -27.00
C HIS A 118 7.56 -2.67 -26.42
N ASP A 119 7.83 -3.90 -26.85
CA ASP A 119 7.13 -5.11 -26.39
C ASP A 119 7.33 -5.42 -24.90
N ASN A 120 8.32 -4.78 -24.26
CA ASN A 120 8.52 -4.92 -22.83
C ASN A 120 8.86 -3.58 -22.18
N PHE A 121 8.27 -3.39 -21.00
CA PHE A 121 8.74 -2.44 -20.00
C PHE A 121 9.07 -3.27 -18.77
N LYS A 122 10.36 -3.34 -18.41
CA LYS A 122 10.77 -3.90 -17.13
C LYS A 122 10.95 -2.73 -16.17
N PRO A 123 9.99 -2.47 -15.26
CA PRO A 123 10.24 -1.52 -14.19
C PRO A 123 11.47 -2.01 -13.43
N ALA A 124 12.39 -1.09 -13.17
CA ALA A 124 13.70 -1.33 -12.54
C ALA A 124 13.64 -1.93 -11.11
N LEU A 125 12.46 -2.33 -10.65
CA LEU A 125 12.22 -2.93 -9.36
C LEU A 125 12.71 -4.38 -9.41
N SER A 126 13.97 -4.61 -9.04
CA SER A 126 14.34 -5.95 -8.53
C SER A 126 13.36 -6.34 -7.41
N PRO A 127 13.13 -7.64 -7.14
CA PRO A 127 12.29 -8.09 -6.04
C PRO A 127 12.90 -7.68 -4.69
N SER A 128 12.73 -6.40 -4.34
CA SER A 128 12.91 -5.85 -3.01
C SER A 128 11.98 -6.58 -2.05
N GLY A 129 12.34 -6.59 -0.77
CA GLY A 129 11.67 -7.39 0.26
C GLY A 129 10.16 -7.36 0.12
N SER A 130 9.52 -8.53 0.27
CA SER A 130 8.09 -8.67 0.02
C SER A 130 7.22 -7.84 0.98
N ASP A 131 7.82 -7.26 2.01
CA ASP A 131 7.25 -6.35 3.00
C ASP A 131 7.50 -4.86 2.71
N ILE A 132 8.20 -4.49 1.64
CA ILE A 132 8.43 -3.09 1.26
C ILE A 132 7.37 -2.63 0.25
N HIS A 133 6.73 -1.50 0.53
CA HIS A 133 5.74 -0.88 -0.33
C HIS A 133 6.17 0.53 -0.75
N VAL A 134 6.18 0.79 -2.05
CA VAL A 134 6.31 2.14 -2.61
C VAL A 134 4.98 2.84 -2.46
N VAL A 135 4.87 3.74 -1.47
CA VAL A 135 3.63 4.49 -1.19
C VAL A 135 3.45 5.63 -2.18
N ASN A 136 4.55 6.27 -2.58
CA ASN A 136 4.51 7.39 -3.50
C ASN A 136 5.85 7.53 -4.25
N LEU A 137 5.77 7.92 -5.52
CA LEU A 137 6.91 8.35 -6.33
C LEU A 137 6.45 9.53 -7.17
N ARG A 138 6.87 10.74 -6.80
CA ARG A 138 6.42 11.98 -7.43
C ARG A 138 7.60 12.84 -7.87
N THR A 139 7.50 13.45 -9.04
CA THR A 139 8.44 14.48 -9.47
C THR A 139 8.25 15.75 -8.63
N GLY A 140 9.35 16.40 -8.26
CA GLY A 140 9.29 17.73 -7.67
C GLY A 140 8.72 18.71 -8.69
N THR A 141 8.01 19.73 -8.23
CA THR A 141 7.49 20.80 -9.08
C THR A 141 8.31 22.06 -8.88
N GLN A 142 8.67 22.72 -9.98
CA GLN A 142 9.19 24.08 -9.92
C GLN A 142 8.03 25.04 -10.14
N LEU A 143 8.07 26.19 -9.46
CA LEU A 143 7.26 27.34 -9.78
C LEU A 143 8.18 28.30 -10.55
N PRO A 144 8.20 28.28 -11.89
CA PRO A 144 8.78 29.39 -12.63
C PRO A 144 7.98 30.65 -12.28
N ASP A 145 8.66 31.78 -12.09
CA ASP A 145 8.01 33.08 -11.90
C ASP A 145 6.92 33.28 -12.97
N ASN A 146 5.65 33.37 -12.53
CA ASN A 146 4.45 33.63 -13.34
C ASN A 146 4.05 32.62 -14.44
N GLN A 147 4.37 31.32 -14.33
CA GLN A 147 3.84 30.30 -15.26
C GLN A 147 3.21 29.08 -14.56
N ALA A 148 2.52 28.26 -15.37
CA ALA A 148 1.91 27.01 -14.93
C ALA A 148 2.95 26.10 -14.25
N VAL A 149 2.48 25.32 -13.27
CA VAL A 149 3.33 24.39 -12.51
C VAL A 149 3.81 23.29 -13.45
N GLU A 150 5.10 23.30 -13.80
CA GLU A 150 5.72 22.26 -14.63
C GLU A 150 6.46 21.23 -13.76
N PRO A 151 6.48 19.94 -14.17
CA PRO A 151 7.30 18.94 -13.51
C PRO A 151 8.77 19.36 -13.59
N SER A 152 9.43 19.49 -12.45
CA SER A 152 10.87 19.72 -12.44
C SER A 152 11.57 18.43 -12.85
N SER A 153 12.54 18.53 -13.77
CA SER A 153 13.47 17.44 -14.07
C SER A 153 14.58 17.30 -13.01
N SER A 154 14.50 18.06 -11.92
CA SER A 154 15.63 18.24 -10.99
C SER A 154 15.57 17.32 -9.77
N SER A 155 14.38 16.89 -9.34
CA SER A 155 14.24 16.00 -8.19
C SER A 155 12.97 15.16 -8.23
N VAL A 156 13.02 14.00 -7.59
CA VAL A 156 11.92 13.05 -7.44
C VAL A 156 11.84 12.64 -5.97
N SER A 157 10.67 12.69 -5.37
CA SER A 157 10.43 12.22 -4.02
C SER A 157 9.85 10.80 -4.03
N LEU A 158 10.54 9.90 -3.34
CA LEU A 158 10.12 8.52 -3.10
C LEU A 158 9.68 8.36 -1.64
N VAL A 159 8.53 7.76 -1.40
CA VAL A 159 8.05 7.38 -0.07
C VAL A 159 7.92 5.87 0.01
N LEU A 160 8.61 5.25 0.96
CA LEU A 160 8.60 3.82 1.21
C LEU A 160 7.99 3.52 2.57
N HIS A 161 7.24 2.45 2.67
CA HIS A 161 6.72 1.91 3.92
C HIS A 161 7.12 0.44 4.04
N ARG A 162 7.72 0.05 5.16
CA ARG A 162 7.92 -1.37 5.48
C ARG A 162 6.73 -1.89 6.28
N LEU A 163 5.96 -2.79 5.70
CA LEU A 163 4.80 -3.42 6.29
C LEU A 163 5.21 -4.30 7.48
N GLY A 164 4.55 -4.12 8.63
CA GLY A 164 4.57 -5.11 9.71
C GLY A 164 3.61 -6.26 9.39
N PHE A 165 4.05 -7.50 9.59
CA PHE A 165 3.22 -8.68 9.36
C PHE A 165 3.46 -9.76 10.42
N ASP A 166 2.44 -10.61 10.62
CA ASP A 166 2.48 -11.71 11.57
C ASP A 166 3.06 -12.98 10.93
N CYS A 167 4.26 -13.37 11.38
CA CYS A 167 4.96 -14.57 10.90
C CYS A 167 4.30 -15.90 11.32
N CYS A 168 3.29 -15.88 12.19
CA CYS A 168 2.53 -17.09 12.52
C CYS A 168 1.64 -17.58 11.36
N PHE A 169 1.48 -16.78 10.31
CA PHE A 169 0.66 -17.05 9.13
C PHE A 169 1.56 -17.11 7.88
N PRO A 170 1.95 -18.32 7.45
CA PRO A 170 2.90 -18.47 6.36
C PRO A 170 2.25 -18.07 5.01
N PRO A 171 3.00 -17.38 4.14
CA PRO A 171 2.50 -16.95 2.84
C PRO A 171 2.43 -18.12 1.85
N SER A 172 1.39 -18.93 1.98
CA SER A 172 1.18 -20.14 1.15
C SER A 172 0.96 -19.75 -0.31
N GLY A 173 1.79 -20.28 -1.22
CA GLY A 173 1.66 -20.05 -2.66
C GLY A 173 2.21 -18.71 -3.18
N LEU A 174 2.88 -17.92 -2.34
CA LEU A 174 3.58 -16.70 -2.76
C LEU A 174 5.09 -16.94 -2.81
N VAL A 175 5.74 -16.48 -3.88
CA VAL A 175 7.20 -16.38 -3.93
C VAL A 175 7.60 -15.13 -3.16
N VAL A 176 8.21 -15.34 -1.99
CA VAL A 176 8.56 -14.27 -1.06
C VAL A 176 10.08 -14.14 -0.98
N SER A 177 10.59 -12.93 -1.20
CA SER A 177 11.95 -12.55 -0.86
C SER A 177 11.96 -11.94 0.55
N ASN A 178 12.66 -12.59 1.48
CA ASN A 178 12.94 -12.03 2.79
C ASN A 178 14.24 -11.23 2.71
N SER A 179 14.14 -9.93 2.47
CA SER A 179 15.32 -9.04 2.54
C SER A 179 15.55 -8.50 3.96
N GLU A 180 14.81 -8.99 4.96
CA GLU A 180 14.84 -8.53 6.36
C GLU A 180 14.60 -7.01 6.53
N GLY A 181 14.02 -6.36 5.51
CA GLY A 181 13.82 -4.91 5.45
C GLY A 181 15.03 -4.12 4.97
N GLU A 182 16.09 -4.81 4.55
CA GLU A 182 17.21 -4.22 3.86
C GLU A 182 16.90 -4.05 2.37
N PHE A 183 17.22 -2.89 1.83
CA PHE A 183 17.18 -2.62 0.40
C PHE A 183 18.24 -1.58 0.02
N SER A 184 18.64 -1.55 -1.24
CA SER A 184 19.40 -0.43 -1.80
C SER A 184 18.59 0.18 -2.94
N LEU A 185 18.69 1.51 -3.08
CA LEU A 185 18.05 2.21 -4.18
C LEU A 185 18.66 1.83 -5.53
N ASP A 186 19.90 1.35 -5.52
CA ASP A 186 20.58 0.85 -6.71
C ASP A 186 19.91 -0.40 -7.29
N ARG A 187 19.43 -1.28 -6.42
CA ARG A 187 18.66 -2.46 -6.82
C ARG A 187 17.24 -2.10 -7.26
N LEU A 188 16.67 -1.02 -6.73
CA LEU A 188 15.30 -0.60 -7.00
C LEU A 188 15.19 0.26 -8.27
N PHE A 189 16.24 1.02 -8.58
CA PHE A 189 16.34 1.96 -9.69
C PHE A 189 17.77 2.01 -10.25
N PRO A 190 18.27 0.93 -10.89
CA PRO A 190 19.62 0.87 -11.43
C PRO A 190 19.94 1.99 -12.43
N ASP A 191 19.02 2.31 -13.34
CA ASP A 191 19.33 3.18 -14.49
C ASP A 191 18.60 4.54 -14.48
N TYR A 192 17.70 4.78 -13.53
CA TYR A 192 16.76 5.92 -13.58
C TYR A 192 17.16 7.15 -12.76
N PHE A 193 18.05 6.99 -11.78
CA PHE A 193 18.42 8.06 -10.86
C PHE A 193 19.94 8.10 -10.64
N GLY A 194 20.46 9.30 -10.42
CA GLY A 194 21.85 9.56 -10.06
C GLY A 194 22.24 8.98 -8.69
N ASN A 195 23.54 9.05 -8.36
CA ASN A 195 24.07 8.41 -7.15
C ASN A 195 23.68 9.12 -5.86
N ARG A 196 23.32 10.41 -5.91
CA ARG A 196 23.02 11.20 -4.70
C ARG A 196 21.57 10.98 -4.27
N VAL A 197 21.39 10.56 -3.03
CA VAL A 197 20.10 10.35 -2.38
C VAL A 197 20.06 11.14 -1.08
N ARG A 198 18.93 11.77 -0.79
CA ARG A 198 18.74 12.57 0.43
C ARG A 198 17.57 12.05 1.24
N SER A 199 17.74 11.88 2.55
CA SER A 199 16.61 11.56 3.42
C SER A 199 15.82 12.84 3.72
N MET A 200 14.50 12.75 3.65
CA MET A 200 13.60 13.90 3.76
C MET A 200 12.50 13.62 4.78
N SER A 201 11.86 14.69 5.28
CA SER A 201 10.60 14.58 6.00
C SER A 201 9.50 13.96 5.12
N LEU A 202 8.42 13.46 5.74
CA LEU A 202 7.30 12.84 5.00
C LEU A 202 6.65 13.76 3.96
N THR A 203 6.71 15.08 4.19
CA THR A 203 6.19 16.08 3.26
C THR A 203 7.16 16.44 2.13
N SER A 204 8.39 15.90 2.17
CA SER A 204 9.49 16.20 1.26
C SER A 204 10.00 17.64 1.34
N LEU A 205 9.74 18.36 2.44
CA LEU A 205 10.06 19.78 2.58
C LEU A 205 11.36 20.04 3.36
N GLN A 206 11.80 19.07 4.16
CA GLN A 206 12.95 19.25 5.03
C GLN A 206 13.93 18.11 4.85
N HIS A 207 15.20 18.45 4.63
CA HIS A 207 16.30 17.51 4.61
C HIS A 207 16.59 16.95 6.00
N GLN A 208 16.80 15.64 6.10
CA GLN A 208 17.07 14.92 7.33
C GLN A 208 18.39 14.16 7.21
N GLY A 209 19.37 14.52 8.05
CA GLY A 209 20.64 13.80 8.09
C GLY A 209 21.58 14.09 6.91
N PRO A 210 22.60 13.25 6.69
CA PRO A 210 23.55 13.39 5.60
C PRO A 210 23.03 12.80 4.27
N ASP A 211 23.54 13.32 3.15
CA ASP A 211 23.35 12.74 1.84
C ASP A 211 23.95 11.31 1.82
N ILE A 212 23.23 10.36 1.22
CA ILE A 212 23.60 8.95 1.09
C ILE A 212 23.79 8.60 -0.39
N GLU A 213 24.58 7.57 -0.66
CA GLU A 213 24.77 7.04 -2.00
C GLU A 213 23.68 6.02 -2.36
N LYS A 214 23.35 5.90 -3.64
CA LYS A 214 22.34 4.96 -4.16
C LYS A 214 22.69 3.49 -3.84
N SER A 215 23.99 3.19 -3.80
CA SER A 215 24.55 1.88 -3.46
C SER A 215 24.43 1.52 -1.97
N PHE A 216 24.17 2.51 -1.11
CA PHE A 216 24.07 2.31 0.33
C PHE A 216 22.87 1.41 0.66
N THR A 217 23.10 0.43 1.53
CA THR A 217 22.03 -0.47 1.99
C THR A 217 21.31 0.18 3.17
N ILE A 218 20.02 0.42 3.01
CA ILE A 218 19.13 1.03 3.99
C ILE A 218 18.33 -0.10 4.64
N ALA A 219 18.35 -0.16 5.97
CA ALA A 219 17.51 -1.07 6.75
C ALA A 219 16.30 -0.32 7.30
N LEU A 220 15.11 -0.62 6.80
CA LEU A 220 13.84 -0.07 7.29
C LEU A 220 13.34 -0.93 8.45
N ARG A 221 12.87 -0.38 9.57
CA ARG A 221 12.22 -1.21 10.60
C ARG A 221 10.74 -1.43 10.25
N PRO A 222 10.11 -2.52 10.74
CA PRO A 222 8.69 -2.76 10.49
C PRO A 222 7.83 -1.59 10.97
N MET A 223 6.82 -1.23 10.18
CA MET A 223 5.89 -0.10 10.39
C MET A 223 6.52 1.30 10.26
N GLU A 224 7.77 1.42 9.84
CA GLU A 224 8.37 2.73 9.57
C GLU A 224 8.15 3.18 8.12
N ILE A 225 8.00 4.49 7.95
CA ILE A 225 7.84 5.16 6.66
C ILE A 225 9.00 6.12 6.47
N TYR A 226 9.66 6.01 5.33
CA TYR A 226 10.82 6.82 4.97
C TYR A 226 10.59 7.55 3.67
N THR A 227 11.07 8.78 3.61
CA THR A 227 11.03 9.60 2.39
C THR A 227 12.45 9.91 1.93
N PHE A 228 12.67 9.77 0.63
CA PHE A 228 13.93 10.08 -0.03
C PHE A 228 13.68 11.06 -1.17
N GLU A 229 14.61 11.99 -1.37
CA GLU A 229 14.77 12.77 -2.58
C GLU A 229 15.85 12.10 -3.45
N LEU A 230 15.49 11.84 -4.71
CA LEU A 230 16.30 11.24 -5.76
C LEU A 230 16.51 12.28 -6.86
N GLN A 231 17.65 12.23 -7.52
CA GLN A 231 17.94 13.07 -8.69
C GLN A 231 17.76 12.23 -9.95
N PRO A 232 16.86 12.61 -10.89
CA PRO A 232 16.75 11.98 -12.22
C PRO A 232 18.09 11.95 -12.97
#